data_AF-A0A9P5A791-F1
#
_entry.id   AF-A0A9P5A791-F1
#
_cell.length_a   1.000
_cell.length_b   1.000
_cell.length_c   1.000
_cell.angle_alpha   90.00
_cell.angle_beta   90.00
_cell.angle_gamma   90.00
#
_symmetry.space_group_name_H-M   'P 1'
#
loop_
_entity.id
_entity.type
_entity.pdbx_description
1 polymer ?
#
loop_
_entity_poly.entity_id
_entity_poly.type
_entity_poly.pdbx_seq_one_letter_code
_entity_poly.pdbx_strand_id
1 'polypeptide(L)'
;MVRLKSSAANHHVVDFADHGGRPAKMNWTAGRGKILIPLASICFYYVHPNFSLEDLDLQRFYHDIRDGDGDPLGFELFCIPGGSDADCAQHYVNELKARGDVFEMTGGNSGRFVQYAAEKEPHGKLPGLVPSYKHWICAYHGIICVYKAAKYDHDEGKTFDIIEFGPALTPEDYDPGELERRGPQEPSNRTRVAAAKKRKVEKYKDQGVWVWFTERRSGRWYDASLSATFGAEEMGWTSWPTENLIFSGGKRQEGSMFWARWHSSYRGSGI
;
A
#
# COMPACT_ATOMS: atom_id res chain seq x y z
N MET A 1 8.53 14.44 -31.72
CA MET A 1 8.23 13.90 -30.38
C MET A 1 6.73 13.68 -30.31
N VAL A 2 6.27 12.43 -30.46
CA VAL A 2 4.84 12.09 -30.45
C VAL A 2 4.36 12.20 -29.01
N ARG A 3 3.47 13.15 -28.72
CA ARG A 3 2.65 13.11 -27.49
C ARG A 3 1.85 11.82 -27.56
N LEU A 4 2.29 10.79 -26.85
CA LEU A 4 1.41 9.67 -26.50
C LEU A 4 0.17 10.29 -25.89
N LYS A 5 -0.99 10.13 -26.55
CA LYS A 5 -2.28 10.44 -25.94
C LYS A 5 -2.28 9.70 -24.62
N SER A 6 -2.37 10.42 -23.51
CA SER A 6 -2.54 9.80 -22.19
C SER A 6 -3.69 8.82 -22.32
N SER A 7 -3.44 7.52 -22.11
CA SER A 7 -4.55 6.63 -21.82
C SER A 7 -5.19 7.20 -20.57
N ALA A 8 -6.43 7.67 -20.65
CA ALA A 8 -7.13 8.20 -19.48
C ALA A 8 -7.04 7.14 -18.37
N ALA A 9 -6.38 7.48 -17.26
CA ALA A 9 -6.31 6.60 -16.11
C ALA A 9 -7.73 6.48 -15.54
N ASN A 10 -8.14 5.25 -15.24
CA ASN A 10 -9.39 4.99 -14.57
C ASN A 10 -9.19 5.22 -13.07
N HIS A 11 -10.17 5.87 -12.43
CA HIS A 11 -10.24 5.96 -10.98
C HIS A 11 -11.00 4.76 -10.43
N HIS A 12 -10.43 4.09 -9.44
CA HIS A 12 -11.00 2.92 -8.80
C HIS A 12 -11.22 3.20 -7.31
N VAL A 13 -12.35 2.74 -6.79
CA VAL A 13 -12.72 2.82 -5.38
C VAL A 13 -13.25 1.45 -4.96
N VAL A 14 -12.83 0.99 -3.80
CA VAL A 14 -13.35 -0.20 -3.13
C VAL A 14 -13.73 0.17 -1.71
N ASP A 15 -14.96 -0.14 -1.33
CA ASP A 15 -15.41 -0.11 0.05
C ASP A 15 -14.99 -1.40 0.75
N PHE A 16 -14.51 -1.31 1.98
CA PHE A 16 -14.15 -2.46 2.79
C PHE A 16 -14.43 -2.24 4.27
N ALA A 17 -14.35 -3.32 5.04
CA ALA A 17 -14.43 -3.27 6.49
C ALA A 17 -13.01 -3.38 7.08
N ASP A 18 -12.66 -2.48 7.98
CA ASP A 18 -11.43 -2.52 8.75
C ASP A 18 -11.41 -3.75 9.69
N HIS A 19 -10.30 -3.99 10.40
CA HIS A 19 -10.12 -5.09 11.34
C HIS A 19 -11.20 -5.15 12.44
N GLY A 20 -11.83 -4.02 12.75
CA GLY A 20 -12.91 -3.88 13.72
C GLY A 20 -14.31 -3.90 13.10
N GLY A 21 -14.44 -4.12 11.79
CA GLY A 21 -15.70 -4.13 11.06
C GLY A 21 -16.24 -2.74 10.71
N ARG A 22 -15.46 -1.66 10.88
CA ARG A 22 -15.88 -0.29 10.54
C ARG A 22 -15.69 -0.02 9.05
N PRO A 23 -16.53 0.83 8.43
CA PRO A 23 -16.36 1.21 7.04
C PRO A 23 -15.03 1.93 6.79
N ALA A 24 -14.35 1.50 5.73
CA ALA A 24 -13.15 2.11 5.19
C ALA A 24 -13.21 2.08 3.66
N LYS A 25 -12.40 2.93 3.01
CA LYS A 25 -12.36 3.01 1.54
C LYS A 25 -10.92 2.91 1.06
N MET A 26 -10.70 2.24 -0.06
CA MET A 26 -9.43 2.29 -0.78
C MET A 26 -9.67 2.89 -2.15
N ASN A 27 -8.84 3.83 -2.58
CA ASN A 27 -8.90 4.36 -3.94
C ASN A 27 -7.52 4.42 -4.61
N TRP A 28 -7.51 4.24 -5.93
CA TRP A 28 -6.30 4.31 -6.74
C TRP A 28 -6.61 4.71 -8.18
N THR A 29 -5.55 4.94 -8.96
CA THR A 29 -5.67 5.13 -10.41
C THR A 29 -4.88 4.06 -11.14
N ALA A 30 -5.44 3.56 -12.24
CA ALA A 30 -4.81 2.53 -13.06
C ALA A 30 -5.01 2.81 -14.55
N GLY A 31 -4.15 2.25 -15.39
CA GLY A 31 -4.29 2.33 -16.84
C GLY A 31 -5.58 1.64 -17.33
N ARG A 32 -5.99 1.94 -18.56
CA ARG A 32 -7.22 1.37 -19.13
C ARG A 32 -7.18 -0.16 -19.10
N GLY A 33 -8.19 -0.78 -18.51
CA GLY A 33 -8.34 -2.25 -18.43
C GLY A 33 -7.58 -2.90 -17.28
N LYS A 34 -6.79 -2.15 -16.51
CA LYS A 34 -6.14 -2.60 -15.28
C LYS A 34 -7.07 -2.30 -14.11
N ILE A 35 -7.34 -3.30 -13.27
CA ILE A 35 -8.25 -3.19 -12.12
C ILE A 35 -7.65 -3.76 -10.83
N LEU A 36 -6.41 -4.22 -10.87
CA LEU A 36 -5.74 -4.83 -9.74
C LEU A 36 -5.50 -3.78 -8.65
N ILE A 37 -5.78 -4.14 -7.40
CA ILE A 37 -5.49 -3.29 -6.24
C ILE A 37 -3.96 -3.17 -6.08
N PRO A 38 -3.38 -1.97 -5.97
CA PRO A 38 -1.93 -1.83 -5.74
C PRO A 38 -1.52 -2.42 -4.39
N LEU A 39 -0.39 -3.14 -4.35
CA LEU A 39 0.19 -3.59 -3.06
C LEU A 39 0.73 -2.44 -2.23
N ALA A 40 1.25 -1.41 -2.90
CA ALA A 40 1.76 -0.23 -2.23
C ALA A 40 0.61 0.72 -1.90
N SER A 41 0.45 1.05 -0.62
CA SER A 41 -0.56 2.01 -0.17
C SER A 41 -0.05 3.03 0.85
N ILE A 42 -0.77 4.16 0.95
CA ILE A 42 -0.62 5.15 2.03
C ILE A 42 -1.94 5.18 2.82
N CYS A 43 -1.85 5.09 4.14
CA CYS A 43 -3.01 5.14 5.02
C CYS A 43 -3.30 6.58 5.49
N PHE A 44 -4.54 7.02 5.26
CA PHE A 44 -5.12 8.28 5.68
C PHE A 44 -6.17 8.04 6.77
N TYR A 45 -6.06 8.77 7.87
CA TYR A 45 -6.96 8.68 9.01
C TYR A 45 -7.70 10.00 9.19
N TYR A 46 -9.02 9.92 9.26
CA TYR A 46 -9.90 11.06 9.50
C TYR A 46 -10.46 10.93 10.91
N VAL A 47 -10.16 11.90 11.77
CA VAL A 47 -10.47 11.82 13.21
C VAL A 47 -11.54 12.79 13.68
N HIS A 48 -11.99 13.70 12.83
CA HIS A 48 -13.03 14.64 13.24
C HIS A 48 -14.38 13.90 13.40
N PRO A 49 -15.12 14.06 14.52
CA PRO A 49 -16.35 13.31 14.78
C PRO A 49 -17.43 13.44 13.70
N ASN A 50 -17.48 14.60 13.04
CA ASN A 50 -18.45 14.90 11.99
C ASN A 50 -17.93 14.63 10.56
N PHE A 51 -16.77 13.98 10.40
CA PHE A 51 -16.25 13.65 9.07
C PHE A 51 -16.96 12.40 8.51
N SER A 52 -17.25 12.41 7.21
CA SER A 52 -17.87 11.30 6.47
C SER A 52 -17.04 10.96 5.25
N LEU A 53 -16.73 9.67 5.06
CA LEU A 53 -16.08 9.17 3.85
C LEU A 53 -17.01 9.17 2.63
N GLU A 54 -18.32 9.14 2.84
CA GLU A 54 -19.31 9.18 1.75
C GLU A 54 -19.37 10.55 1.07
N ASP A 55 -19.07 11.61 1.83
CA ASP A 55 -19.09 12.99 1.31
C ASP A 55 -17.77 13.40 0.66
N LEU A 56 -16.75 12.54 0.72
CA LEU A 56 -15.43 12.82 0.17
C LEU A 56 -15.38 12.52 -1.33
N ASP A 57 -15.08 13.53 -2.14
CA ASP A 57 -14.73 13.31 -3.55
C ASP A 57 -13.35 12.64 -3.63
N LEU A 58 -13.36 11.31 -3.68
CA LEU A 58 -12.17 10.47 -3.69
C LEU A 58 -11.31 10.67 -4.94
N GLN A 59 -11.92 10.99 -6.08
CA GLN A 59 -11.18 11.23 -7.32
C GLN A 59 -10.39 12.53 -7.20
N ARG A 60 -11.04 13.59 -6.74
CA ARG A 60 -10.39 14.88 -6.53
C ARG A 60 -9.38 14.81 -5.38
N PHE A 61 -9.71 14.13 -4.28
CA PHE A 61 -8.77 13.89 -3.18
C PHE A 61 -7.49 13.20 -3.68
N TYR A 62 -7.61 12.13 -4.47
CA TYR A 62 -6.45 11.44 -5.04
C TYR A 62 -5.61 12.38 -5.91
N HIS A 63 -6.28 13.16 -6.76
CA HIS A 63 -5.62 14.15 -7.60
C HIS A 63 -4.93 15.25 -6.78
N ASP A 64 -5.53 15.77 -5.73
CA ASP A 64 -4.96 16.83 -4.91
C ASP A 64 -3.64 16.38 -4.27
N ILE A 65 -3.57 15.13 -3.79
CA ILE A 65 -2.32 14.59 -3.21
C ILE A 65 -1.26 14.32 -4.28
N ARG A 66 -1.65 13.75 -5.43
CA ARG A 66 -0.70 13.22 -6.44
C ARG A 66 -0.32 14.20 -7.52
N ASP A 67 -1.20 15.13 -7.87
CA ASP A 67 -1.08 16.07 -8.99
C ASP A 67 -0.66 15.39 -10.32
N GLY A 68 -1.15 14.16 -10.54
CA GLY A 68 -0.83 13.35 -11.73
C GLY A 68 0.59 12.73 -11.76
N ASP A 69 1.42 12.94 -10.75
CA ASP A 69 2.78 12.38 -10.66
C ASP A 69 2.77 10.97 -10.08
N GLY A 70 3.61 10.04 -10.58
CA GLY A 70 4.05 8.81 -9.87
C GLY A 70 3.45 7.46 -10.31
N ASP A 71 3.88 6.39 -9.64
CA ASP A 71 3.44 4.99 -9.89
C ASP A 71 2.06 4.68 -9.29
N PRO A 72 1.34 3.61 -9.71
CA PRO A 72 0.09 3.19 -9.12
C PRO A 72 0.25 2.89 -7.63
N LEU A 73 -0.37 3.73 -6.80
CA LEU A 73 -0.40 3.63 -5.35
C LEU A 73 -1.84 3.69 -4.88
N GLY A 74 -2.22 2.82 -3.94
CA GLY A 74 -3.50 2.89 -3.25
C GLY A 74 -3.48 3.92 -2.12
N PHE A 75 -4.55 4.66 -1.93
CA PHE A 75 -4.80 5.35 -0.67
C PHE A 75 -5.86 4.59 0.09
N GLU A 76 -5.57 4.26 1.34
CA GLU A 76 -6.50 3.62 2.26
C GLU A 76 -7.01 4.67 3.24
N LEU A 77 -8.31 4.81 3.36
CA LEU A 77 -8.97 5.85 4.12
C LEU A 77 -9.77 5.22 5.26
N PHE A 78 -9.41 5.59 6.48
CA PHE A 78 -10.02 5.11 7.72
C PHE A 78 -10.63 6.27 8.49
N CYS A 79 -11.74 6.01 9.19
CA CYS A 79 -12.36 6.95 10.10
C CYS A 79 -12.23 6.48 11.54
N ILE A 80 -11.64 7.33 12.40
CA ILE A 80 -11.59 7.12 13.85
C ILE A 80 -12.13 8.39 14.53
N PRO A 81 -13.46 8.58 14.57
CA PRO A 81 -14.10 9.75 15.17
C PRO A 81 -13.63 10.01 16.60
N GLY A 82 -13.08 11.19 16.86
CA GLY A 82 -12.53 11.58 18.17
C GLY A 82 -11.19 10.91 18.53
N GLY A 83 -10.61 10.13 17.62
CA GLY A 83 -9.36 9.42 17.85
C GLY A 83 -8.15 10.34 17.95
N SER A 84 -7.23 9.96 18.83
CA SER A 84 -5.90 10.53 18.93
C SER A 84 -4.95 9.96 17.88
N ASP A 85 -3.76 10.56 17.74
CA ASP A 85 -2.71 10.00 16.88
C ASP A 85 -2.29 8.59 17.35
N ALA A 86 -2.30 8.32 18.66
CA ALA A 86 -2.01 7.01 19.24
C ALA A 86 -3.10 5.97 18.89
N ASP A 87 -4.37 6.38 18.86
CA ASP A 87 -5.47 5.51 18.42
C ASP A 87 -5.33 5.14 16.95
N CYS A 88 -4.89 6.08 16.10
CA CYS A 88 -4.62 5.83 14.68
C CYS A 88 -3.41 4.91 14.49
N ALA A 89 -2.35 5.09 15.27
CA ALA A 89 -1.19 4.20 15.25
C ALA A 89 -1.59 2.78 15.67
N GLN A 90 -2.33 2.64 16.78
CA GLN A 90 -2.80 1.33 17.24
C GLN A 90 -3.73 0.66 16.22
N HIS A 91 -4.60 1.43 15.57
CA HIS A 91 -5.42 0.94 14.47
C HIS A 91 -4.56 0.35 13.36
N TYR A 92 -3.51 1.05 12.92
CA TYR A 92 -2.60 0.56 11.89
C TYR A 92 -1.95 -0.78 12.28
N VAL A 93 -1.53 -0.92 13.54
CA VAL A 93 -0.96 -2.19 14.05
C VAL A 93 -1.99 -3.32 13.99
N ASN A 94 -3.23 -3.06 14.37
CA ASN A 94 -4.29 -4.06 14.32
C ASN A 94 -4.64 -4.46 12.88
N GLU A 95 -4.65 -3.52 11.94
CA GLU A 95 -4.81 -3.80 10.51
C GLU A 95 -3.69 -4.69 9.98
N LEU A 96 -2.43 -4.33 10.30
CA LEU A 96 -1.26 -5.12 9.92
C LEU A 96 -1.37 -6.55 10.45
N LYS A 97 -1.83 -6.73 11.70
CA LYS A 97 -2.06 -8.05 12.29
C LYS A 97 -3.18 -8.82 11.60
N ALA A 98 -4.27 -8.17 11.23
CA ALA A 98 -5.42 -8.82 10.59
C ALA A 98 -5.11 -9.23 9.14
N ARG A 99 -4.32 -8.41 8.42
CA ARG A 99 -4.06 -8.57 6.99
C ARG A 99 -2.74 -9.28 6.69
N GLY A 100 -1.79 -9.27 7.62
CA GLY A 100 -0.40 -9.66 7.37
C GLY A 100 0.40 -8.51 6.77
N ASP A 101 1.68 -8.79 6.51
CA ASP A 101 2.58 -7.80 5.93
C ASP A 101 2.57 -7.81 4.39
N VAL A 102 2.97 -6.70 3.78
CA VAL A 102 3.02 -6.56 2.32
C VAL A 102 4.02 -7.54 1.69
N PHE A 103 5.04 -7.99 2.43
CA PHE A 103 6.08 -8.86 1.91
C PHE A 103 5.62 -10.31 1.70
N GLU A 104 4.69 -10.80 2.54
CA GLU A 104 4.00 -12.08 2.36
C GLU A 104 3.41 -12.18 0.95
N MET A 105 2.85 -11.09 0.42
CA MET A 105 2.25 -11.04 -0.92
C MET A 105 3.25 -10.81 -2.05
N THR A 106 4.41 -10.20 -1.77
CA THR A 106 5.47 -10.03 -2.77
C THR A 106 6.31 -11.30 -2.99
N GLY A 107 6.08 -12.36 -2.20
CA GLY A 107 6.80 -13.62 -2.32
C GLY A 107 8.27 -13.48 -1.93
N GLY A 108 8.53 -13.28 -0.63
CA GLY A 108 9.87 -13.45 -0.07
C GLY A 108 10.40 -14.86 -0.37
N ASN A 109 11.17 -15.01 -1.44
CA ASN A 109 11.66 -16.29 -1.99
C ASN A 109 10.58 -17.31 -2.40
N SER A 110 10.17 -17.28 -3.66
CA SER A 110 10.15 -18.43 -4.60
C SER A 110 9.08 -18.26 -5.67
N GLY A 111 9.44 -18.61 -6.90
CA GLY A 111 8.60 -18.48 -8.10
C GLY A 111 7.40 -19.42 -8.09
N ARG A 112 6.35 -19.05 -7.35
CA ARG A 112 5.05 -19.71 -7.37
C ARG A 112 3.94 -18.67 -7.45
N PHE A 113 3.80 -18.05 -8.62
CA PHE A 113 2.57 -17.37 -8.99
C PHE A 113 2.08 -18.04 -10.28
N VAL A 114 1.43 -19.20 -10.12
CA VAL A 114 0.86 -19.96 -11.23
C VAL A 114 -0.59 -19.55 -11.43
N GLN A 115 -0.85 -18.99 -12.63
CA GLN A 115 -2.10 -18.84 -13.37
C GLN A 115 -3.40 -18.64 -12.56
N TYR A 116 -3.88 -17.38 -12.58
CA TYR A 116 -5.30 -17.09 -12.50
C TYR A 116 -5.63 -15.94 -13.46
N ALA A 117 -6.58 -16.19 -14.35
CA ALA A 117 -7.13 -15.19 -15.26
C ALA A 117 -8.61 -15.54 -15.48
N ALA A 118 -9.49 -14.97 -14.66
CA ALA A 118 -10.87 -14.63 -14.96
C ALA A 118 -11.62 -14.30 -13.66
N GLU A 119 -11.90 -13.02 -13.43
CA GLU A 119 -13.24 -12.42 -13.29
C GLU A 119 -13.08 -10.94 -12.95
N LYS A 120 -13.99 -10.11 -13.47
CA LYS A 120 -13.80 -8.65 -13.66
C LYS A 120 -14.11 -7.78 -12.44
N GLU A 121 -14.22 -8.38 -11.27
CA GLU A 121 -14.34 -7.66 -10.00
C GLU A 121 -13.17 -8.03 -9.09
N PRO A 122 -12.60 -7.06 -8.34
CA PRO A 122 -11.52 -7.33 -7.40
C PRO A 122 -12.05 -8.13 -6.21
N HIS A 123 -12.21 -9.44 -6.39
CA HIS A 123 -12.53 -10.38 -5.33
C HIS A 123 -11.23 -10.96 -4.79
N GLY A 124 -10.76 -10.45 -3.66
CA GLY A 124 -9.53 -10.90 -3.02
C GLY A 124 -9.31 -10.27 -1.65
N LYS A 125 -8.36 -10.81 -0.91
CA LYS A 125 -7.89 -10.27 0.37
C LYS A 125 -7.22 -8.93 0.07
N LEU A 126 -7.52 -7.90 0.86
CA LEU A 126 -6.80 -6.63 0.76
C LEU A 126 -5.30 -6.86 0.94
N PRO A 127 -4.43 -6.11 0.23
CA PRO A 127 -2.99 -6.19 0.40
C PRO A 127 -2.55 -6.16 1.87
N GLY A 128 -1.45 -6.81 2.21
CA GLY A 128 -0.82 -6.60 3.52
C GLY A 128 -0.34 -5.15 3.69
N LEU A 129 -0.20 -4.68 4.92
CA LEU A 129 0.34 -3.34 5.20
C LEU A 129 1.87 -3.36 5.31
N VAL A 130 2.50 -2.19 5.22
CA VAL A 130 3.96 -2.06 5.36
C VAL A 130 4.32 -2.21 6.83
N PRO A 131 5.10 -3.23 7.23
CA PRO A 131 5.40 -3.48 8.64
C PRO A 131 6.48 -2.53 9.18
N SER A 132 7.32 -1.98 8.30
CA SER A 132 8.40 -1.06 8.66
C SER A 132 8.93 -0.27 7.46
N TYR A 133 9.34 0.96 7.74
CA TYR A 133 10.00 1.90 6.86
C TYR A 133 11.45 2.04 7.29
N LYS A 134 12.34 1.38 6.53
CA LYS A 134 13.79 1.48 6.71
C LYS A 134 14.40 2.30 5.57
N HIS A 135 14.94 3.46 5.91
CA HIS A 135 15.65 4.34 5.00
C HIS A 135 16.86 4.96 5.70
N TRP A 136 17.82 5.50 4.95
CA TRP A 136 19.07 5.98 5.54
C TRP A 136 18.89 7.21 6.46
N ILE A 137 17.76 7.92 6.36
CA ILE A 137 17.36 9.04 7.23
C ILE A 137 16.25 8.71 8.24
N CYS A 138 15.62 7.54 8.17
CA CYS A 138 14.49 7.21 9.03
C CYS A 138 14.29 5.70 9.20
N ALA A 139 13.89 5.31 10.42
CA ALA A 139 13.64 3.93 10.80
C ALA A 139 12.43 3.87 11.73
N TYR A 140 11.25 3.56 11.16
CA TYR A 140 9.98 3.52 11.88
C TYR A 140 9.14 2.31 11.46
N HIS A 141 8.26 1.82 12.31
CA HIS A 141 7.36 0.72 12.01
C HIS A 141 6.14 1.16 11.20
N GLY A 142 5.67 2.38 11.41
CA GLY A 142 4.52 2.90 10.68
C GLY A 142 4.60 4.38 10.37
N ILE A 143 4.01 4.73 9.22
CA ILE A 143 3.79 6.10 8.77
C ILE A 143 2.32 6.21 8.38
N ILE A 144 1.61 7.15 9.00
CA ILE A 144 0.20 7.42 8.72
C ILE A 144 -0.05 8.91 8.52
N CYS A 145 -1.06 9.26 7.71
CA CYS A 145 -1.47 10.63 7.47
C CYS A 145 -2.76 10.93 8.25
N VAL A 146 -2.75 11.86 9.19
CA VAL A 146 -3.92 12.21 10.02
C VAL A 146 -4.52 13.54 9.58
N TYR A 147 -5.85 13.56 9.39
CA TYR A 147 -6.65 14.73 9.06
C TYR A 147 -7.68 15.02 10.15
N LYS A 148 -7.68 16.28 10.63
CA LYS A 148 -8.40 16.69 11.84
C LYS A 148 -9.61 17.59 11.59
N ALA A 149 -9.85 18.03 10.35
CA ALA A 149 -10.97 18.91 10.04
C ALA A 149 -12.25 18.13 9.72
N ALA A 150 -13.40 18.77 9.96
CA ALA A 150 -14.72 18.17 9.75
C ALA A 150 -15.06 17.86 8.31
N LYS A 151 -14.47 18.61 7.37
CA LYS A 151 -14.70 18.48 5.95
C LYS A 151 -13.36 18.61 5.23
N TYR A 152 -13.15 17.73 4.26
CA TYR A 152 -12.09 17.93 3.29
C TYR A 152 -12.62 18.89 2.23
N ASP A 153 -12.14 20.11 2.29
CA ASP A 153 -12.39 21.09 1.24
C ASP A 153 -11.17 21.08 0.31
N HIS A 154 -11.41 21.22 -0.99
CA HIS A 154 -10.41 21.06 -2.03
C HIS A 154 -9.68 22.37 -2.37
N ASP A 155 -9.93 23.44 -1.62
CA ASP A 155 -9.20 24.70 -1.76
C ASP A 155 -7.75 24.61 -1.25
N GLU A 156 -6.90 25.54 -1.70
CA GLU A 156 -5.49 25.56 -1.33
C GLU A 156 -5.27 25.68 0.20
N GLY A 157 -4.22 25.02 0.69
CA GLY A 157 -3.76 25.17 2.09
C GLY A 157 -4.20 24.07 3.06
N LYS A 158 -4.81 22.98 2.59
CA LYS A 158 -5.07 21.80 3.44
C LYS A 158 -3.77 21.16 3.89
N THR A 159 -3.75 20.70 5.13
CA THR A 159 -2.57 20.05 5.70
C THR A 159 -2.94 18.74 6.36
N PHE A 160 -2.05 17.76 6.22
CA PHE A 160 -2.06 16.53 6.98
C PHE A 160 -0.97 16.58 8.05
N ASP A 161 -1.23 15.98 9.21
CA ASP A 161 -0.18 15.64 10.15
C ASP A 161 0.31 14.23 9.78
N ILE A 162 1.53 14.10 9.26
CA ILE A 162 2.19 12.81 9.07
C ILE A 162 2.79 12.37 10.40
N ILE A 163 2.39 11.18 10.85
CA ILE A 163 2.76 10.59 12.13
C ILE A 163 3.68 9.42 11.87
N GLU A 164 4.86 9.46 12.47
CA GLU A 164 5.85 8.37 12.48
C GLU A 164 5.83 7.73 13.87
N PHE A 165 5.70 6.41 13.96
CA PHE A 165 5.63 5.67 15.23
C PHE A 165 6.38 4.34 15.18
N GLY A 166 6.70 3.79 16.35
CA GLY A 166 7.53 2.60 16.46
C GLY A 166 8.93 2.84 15.92
N PRO A 167 9.81 3.58 16.63
CA PRO A 167 11.18 3.76 16.16
C PRO A 167 11.89 2.41 16.17
N ALA A 168 12.42 2.00 15.01
CA ALA A 168 13.14 0.75 14.81
C ALA A 168 14.65 1.03 14.86
N LEU A 169 15.15 1.28 16.07
CA LEU A 169 16.49 1.82 16.34
C LEU A 169 17.61 0.81 16.06
N THR A 170 17.29 -0.49 16.05
CA THR A 170 18.20 -1.61 15.80
C THR A 170 17.66 -2.56 14.73
N PRO A 171 18.51 -3.30 13.99
CA PRO A 171 18.06 -4.32 13.05
C PRO A 171 17.14 -5.40 13.65
N GLU A 172 17.25 -5.64 14.95
CA GLU A 172 16.44 -6.58 15.71
C GLU A 172 15.04 -6.03 16.03
N ASP A 173 14.85 -4.72 16.02
CA ASP A 173 13.54 -4.09 16.27
C ASP A 173 12.54 -4.37 15.14
N TYR A 174 12.99 -4.78 13.94
CA TYR A 174 12.13 -4.95 12.75
C TYR A 174 11.27 -6.23 12.76
N ASP A 175 11.26 -6.99 13.85
CA ASP A 175 10.33 -8.11 14.02
C ASP A 175 8.90 -7.56 14.16
N PRO A 176 7.95 -7.92 13.27
CA PRO A 176 6.54 -7.53 13.41
C PRO A 176 5.95 -7.87 14.79
N GLY A 177 6.45 -8.92 15.45
CA GLY A 177 6.03 -9.32 16.81
C GLY A 177 6.53 -8.41 17.94
N GLU A 178 7.53 -7.55 17.70
CA GLU A 178 7.96 -6.53 18.67
C GLU A 178 6.95 -5.37 18.74
N LEU A 179 6.35 -4.99 17.61
CA LEU A 179 5.36 -3.91 17.56
C LEU A 179 4.10 -4.24 18.38
N GLU A 180 3.66 -5.49 18.31
CA GLU A 180 2.51 -5.99 19.09
C GLU A 180 2.79 -5.96 20.59
N ARG A 181 3.99 -6.39 21.02
CA ARG A 181 4.35 -6.49 22.44
C ARG A 181 4.43 -5.14 23.14
N ARG A 182 4.65 -4.05 22.40
CA ARG A 182 4.83 -2.71 22.97
C ARG A 182 3.51 -1.96 23.24
N GLY A 183 2.38 -2.43 22.70
CA GLY A 183 1.08 -1.77 22.87
C GLY A 183 1.00 -0.39 22.20
N PRO A 184 -0.02 0.43 22.55
CA PRO A 184 -0.18 1.76 21.96
C PRO A 184 1.04 2.63 22.20
N GLN A 185 1.60 3.19 21.12
CA GLN A 185 2.75 4.07 21.19
C GLN A 185 2.38 5.49 20.85
N GLU A 186 2.91 6.42 21.64
CA GLU A 186 2.90 7.83 21.26
C GLU A 186 3.70 8.03 19.96
N PRO A 187 3.28 8.99 19.11
CA PRO A 187 4.04 9.36 17.93
C PRO A 187 5.49 9.70 18.29
N SER A 188 6.43 9.10 17.57
CA SER A 188 7.85 9.45 17.69
C SER A 188 8.14 10.78 17.01
N ASN A 189 7.42 11.09 15.94
CA ASN A 189 7.52 12.36 15.24
C ASN A 189 6.19 12.75 14.59
N ARG A 190 5.97 14.06 14.48
CA ARG A 190 4.81 14.65 13.80
C ARG A 190 5.30 15.72 12.84
N THR A 191 5.05 15.51 11.55
CA THR A 191 5.34 16.51 10.51
C THR A 191 4.05 17.00 9.90
N ARG A 192 3.76 18.30 10.01
CA ARG A 192 2.67 18.91 9.25
C ARG A 192 3.11 19.17 7.81
N VAL A 193 2.34 18.66 6.85
CA VAL A 193 2.60 18.84 5.41
C VAL A 193 1.36 19.35 4.69
N ALA A 194 1.55 20.08 3.59
CA ALA A 194 0.45 20.38 2.66
C ALA A 194 -0.13 19.09 2.05
N ALA A 195 -1.42 19.09 1.73
CA ALA A 195 -2.06 18.00 0.98
C ALA A 195 -1.45 17.91 -0.43
N ALA A 196 -1.56 19.01 -1.18
CA ALA A 196 -1.03 19.13 -2.53
C ALA A 196 0.41 19.65 -2.55
N LYS A 197 1.12 19.28 -3.61
CA LYS A 197 2.44 19.82 -3.94
C LYS A 197 2.31 21.30 -4.27
N LYS A 198 3.03 22.17 -3.56
CA LYS A 198 3.11 23.58 -3.96
C LYS A 198 4.07 23.76 -5.13
N ARG A 199 3.68 24.61 -6.10
CA ARG A 199 4.54 25.03 -7.22
C ARG A 199 5.89 25.62 -6.76
N LYS A 200 5.89 26.29 -5.62
CA LYS A 200 7.10 26.77 -4.93
C LYS A 200 7.10 26.22 -3.51
N VAL A 201 8.08 25.38 -3.24
CA VAL A 201 8.34 24.85 -1.90
C VAL A 201 9.22 25.87 -1.18
N GLU A 202 8.63 26.64 -0.26
CA GLU A 202 9.38 27.60 0.55
C GLU A 202 9.99 26.96 1.79
N LYS A 203 9.36 25.91 2.32
CA LYS A 203 9.82 25.12 3.48
C LYS A 203 9.54 23.65 3.25
N TYR A 204 10.27 22.76 3.94
CA TYR A 204 10.06 21.31 3.87
C TYR A 204 8.59 20.89 4.10
N LYS A 205 7.91 21.54 5.05
CA LYS A 205 6.48 21.36 5.35
C LYS A 205 5.50 21.76 4.23
N ASP A 206 5.98 22.45 3.20
CA ASP A 206 5.18 22.92 2.07
C ASP A 206 5.27 21.99 0.85
N GLN A 207 5.99 20.86 0.96
CA GLN A 207 6.29 19.96 -0.16
C GLN A 207 5.08 19.17 -0.71
N GLY A 208 4.05 18.93 0.10
CA GLY A 208 2.95 18.02 -0.24
C GLY A 208 3.15 16.62 0.33
N VAL A 209 2.05 15.90 0.61
CA VAL A 209 2.10 14.53 1.16
C VAL A 209 2.86 13.58 0.23
N TRP A 210 2.60 13.65 -1.08
CA TRP A 210 3.23 12.76 -2.06
C TRP A 210 4.75 12.93 -2.09
N VAL A 211 5.24 14.18 -2.16
CA VAL A 211 6.68 14.47 -2.18
C VAL A 211 7.34 13.99 -0.87
N TRP A 212 6.74 14.32 0.28
CA TRP A 212 7.23 13.87 1.58
C TRP A 212 7.40 12.35 1.63
N PHE A 213 6.39 11.61 1.15
CA PHE A 213 6.40 10.16 1.12
C PHE A 213 7.49 9.62 0.20
N THR A 214 7.64 10.16 -1.02
CA THR A 214 8.65 9.67 -1.97
C THR A 214 10.08 9.84 -1.50
N GLU A 215 10.38 10.88 -0.70
CA GLU A 215 11.72 11.11 -0.15
C GLU A 215 12.08 10.14 1.01
N ARG A 216 11.08 9.52 1.65
CA ARG A 216 11.23 8.73 2.89
C ARG A 216 10.82 7.28 2.79
N ARG A 217 10.11 6.89 1.74
CA ARG A 217 9.75 5.49 1.50
C ARG A 217 11.01 4.62 1.42
N SER A 218 10.92 3.38 1.86
CA SER A 218 11.98 2.41 1.63
C SER A 218 11.86 1.88 0.21
N GLY A 219 12.90 2.03 -0.62
CA GLY A 219 12.94 1.40 -1.95
C GLY A 219 12.73 -0.12 -1.88
N ARG A 220 13.15 -0.77 -0.78
CA ARG A 220 13.05 -2.23 -0.62
C ARG A 220 11.60 -2.73 -0.67
N TRP A 221 10.69 -2.13 0.08
CA TRP A 221 9.28 -2.55 0.05
C TRP A 221 8.56 -1.92 -1.15
N TYR A 222 8.85 -0.66 -1.46
CA TYR A 222 8.14 0.08 -2.50
C TYR A 222 8.39 -0.50 -3.89
N ASP A 223 9.66 -0.70 -4.27
CA ASP A 223 10.01 -1.20 -5.60
C ASP A 223 9.57 -2.65 -5.78
N ALA A 224 9.65 -3.47 -4.71
CA ALA A 224 9.15 -4.85 -4.72
C ALA A 224 7.63 -4.90 -4.90
N SER A 225 6.89 -4.07 -4.16
CA SER A 225 5.42 -4.00 -4.23
C SER A 225 4.94 -3.53 -5.60
N LEU A 226 5.60 -2.52 -6.17
CA LEU A 226 5.32 -2.07 -7.53
C LEU A 226 5.64 -3.13 -8.58
N SER A 227 6.82 -3.74 -8.50
CA SER A 227 7.23 -4.76 -9.46
C SER A 227 6.28 -5.96 -9.44
N ALA A 228 5.85 -6.39 -8.25
CA ALA A 228 4.85 -7.43 -8.09
C ALA A 228 3.48 -7.01 -8.67
N THR A 229 3.03 -5.78 -8.40
CA THR A 229 1.77 -5.25 -8.95
C THR A 229 1.81 -5.23 -10.48
N PHE A 230 2.87 -4.68 -11.08
CA PHE A 230 3.02 -4.64 -12.54
C PHE A 230 3.12 -6.04 -13.15
N GLY A 231 3.89 -6.94 -12.55
CA GLY A 231 3.99 -8.33 -13.00
C GLY A 231 2.64 -9.04 -12.98
N ALA A 232 1.85 -8.85 -11.93
CA ALA A 232 0.50 -9.41 -11.82
C ALA A 232 -0.45 -8.82 -12.88
N GLU A 233 -0.40 -7.50 -13.11
CA GLU A 233 -1.18 -6.85 -14.18
C GLU A 233 -0.80 -7.37 -15.57
N GLU A 234 0.49 -7.57 -15.85
CA GLU A 234 0.98 -8.15 -17.12
C GLU A 234 0.52 -9.59 -17.31
N MET A 235 0.38 -10.34 -16.22
CA MET A 235 -0.22 -11.68 -16.21
C MET A 235 -1.75 -11.67 -16.30
N GLY A 236 -2.38 -10.49 -16.32
CA GLY A 236 -3.83 -10.34 -16.42
C GLY A 236 -4.59 -10.57 -15.11
N TRP A 237 -3.92 -10.46 -13.97
CA TRP A 237 -4.56 -10.62 -12.67
C TRP A 237 -5.54 -9.48 -12.39
N THR A 238 -6.64 -9.83 -11.74
CA THR A 238 -7.69 -8.88 -11.32
C THR A 238 -7.82 -8.78 -9.80
N SER A 239 -7.23 -9.71 -9.05
CA SER A 239 -7.16 -9.69 -7.59
C SER A 239 -5.91 -10.42 -7.05
N TRP A 240 -5.58 -10.18 -5.78
CA TRP A 240 -4.52 -10.91 -5.07
C TRP A 240 -5.07 -12.23 -4.48
N PRO A 241 -4.29 -13.33 -4.56
CA PRO A 241 -4.72 -14.61 -4.02
C PRO A 241 -4.90 -14.53 -2.49
N THR A 242 -6.01 -15.09 -1.99
CA THR A 242 -6.24 -15.32 -0.56
C THR A 242 -5.65 -16.67 -0.19
N GLU A 243 -4.71 -16.76 0.76
CA GLU A 243 -4.24 -18.08 1.22
C GLU A 243 -5.35 -18.85 1.94
N ASN A 244 -6.02 -19.72 1.18
CA ASN A 244 -6.35 -21.09 1.51
C ASN A 244 -6.90 -21.75 0.23
N LEU A 245 -6.05 -21.93 -0.79
CA LEU A 245 -6.29 -22.97 -1.79
C LEU A 245 -5.93 -24.32 -1.16
N ILE A 246 -6.82 -24.80 -0.29
CA ILE A 246 -7.00 -26.24 -0.12
C ILE A 246 -7.45 -26.73 -1.49
N PHE A 247 -6.59 -27.49 -2.17
CA PHE A 247 -6.98 -28.27 -3.34
C PHE A 247 -8.16 -29.17 -2.95
N SER A 248 -9.37 -28.77 -3.31
CA SER A 248 -10.53 -29.64 -3.31
C SER A 248 -10.88 -29.93 -4.77
N GLY A 249 -10.69 -31.19 -5.17
CA GLY A 249 -11.16 -31.69 -6.46
C GLY A 249 -10.07 -32.32 -7.33
N GLY A 250 -9.65 -33.54 -6.98
CA GLY A 250 -8.85 -34.37 -7.88
C GLY A 250 -8.41 -35.65 -7.20
N LYS A 251 -9.17 -36.72 -7.43
CA LYS A 251 -8.91 -38.08 -6.94
C LYS A 251 -7.43 -38.48 -7.06
N ARG A 252 -6.95 -39.24 -6.07
CA ARG A 252 -5.81 -40.16 -6.25
C ARG A 252 -5.95 -40.87 -7.61
N GLN A 253 -5.03 -40.61 -8.52
CA GLN A 253 -4.57 -41.65 -9.43
C GLN A 253 -3.12 -41.93 -9.09
N GLU A 254 -2.90 -43.16 -8.64
CA GLU A 254 -1.61 -43.81 -8.63
C GLU A 254 -1.05 -43.86 -10.06
N GLY A 255 0.26 -43.64 -10.18
CA GLY A 255 1.03 -44.06 -11.35
C GLY A 255 1.26 -43.00 -12.42
N SER A 256 2.35 -42.24 -12.30
CA SER A 256 3.42 -42.26 -13.32
C SER A 256 4.60 -41.40 -12.87
N MET A 257 5.69 -42.09 -12.58
CA MET A 257 7.06 -41.61 -12.61
C MET A 257 7.32 -40.89 -13.95
N PHE A 258 7.75 -39.63 -13.97
CA PHE A 258 8.56 -39.11 -15.08
C PHE A 258 9.49 -37.99 -14.59
N TRP A 259 10.78 -38.31 -14.58
CA TRP A 259 11.89 -37.39 -14.47
C TRP A 259 11.96 -36.49 -15.70
N ALA A 260 12.25 -35.20 -15.51
CA ALA A 260 12.82 -34.36 -16.56
C ALA A 260 14.03 -33.60 -16.02
N ARG A 261 15.18 -34.15 -16.39
CA ARG A 261 16.55 -33.66 -16.27
C ARG A 261 16.71 -32.49 -17.25
N TRP A 262 17.19 -31.33 -16.80
CA TRP A 262 17.64 -30.27 -17.71
C TRP A 262 19.16 -30.14 -17.62
N HIS A 263 19.83 -30.61 -18.68
CA HIS A 263 21.21 -30.36 -19.02
C HIS A 263 21.20 -29.73 -20.41
N SER A 264 21.91 -28.61 -20.59
CA SER A 264 22.74 -28.23 -21.75
C SER A 264 22.93 -26.71 -21.69
N SER A 265 24.03 -26.21 -21.14
CA SER A 265 25.39 -26.09 -21.70
C SER A 265 25.67 -24.69 -22.22
N TYR A 266 26.69 -24.05 -21.65
CA TYR A 266 27.50 -23.06 -22.34
C TYR A 266 28.97 -23.36 -22.00
N ARG A 267 29.71 -23.77 -23.04
CA ARG A 267 31.13 -24.08 -23.02
C ARG A 267 31.91 -22.78 -22.84
N GLY A 268 32.87 -22.80 -21.94
CA GLY A 268 34.05 -21.96 -22.04
C GLY A 268 34.94 -22.44 -23.20
N SER A 269 35.54 -21.49 -23.90
CA SER A 269 36.69 -21.72 -24.77
C SER A 269 37.67 -20.61 -24.48
N GLY A 270 38.71 -20.95 -23.73
CA GLY A 270 39.96 -20.20 -23.71
C GLY A 270 40.83 -20.60 -24.89
N ILE A 271 41.66 -19.65 -25.31
CA ILE A 271 43.02 -19.87 -25.81
C ILE A 271 43.90 -18.99 -24.93
#